data_AF-A0A7W5LRJ3-F1
#
_entry.id   AF-A0A7W5LRJ3-F1
#
_cell.length_a   1.000
_cell.length_b   1.000
_cell.length_c   1.000
_cell.angle_alpha   90.00
_cell.angle_beta   90.00
_cell.angle_gamma   90.00
#
_symmetry.space_group_name_H-M   'P 1'
#
loop_
_entity.id
_entity.type
_entity.pdbx_description
1 polymer ?
#
loop_
_entity_poly.entity_id
_entity_poly.type
_entity_poly.pdbx_seq_one_letter_code
_entity_poly.pdbx_strand_id
1 'polypeptide(L)'
;MSALPFSKISASLNTLLVAIGLATVAALTAPDLTERTRLILEVLLAGIWAAYVLQLIETLIMQRARGVRGRVLEITVDVLAVLVPVAAFLFVGRRDQSLYCAIWLLKPLRGSTFFRLLGKVLTKEAHNLIGVTSIFGIVLFGAALAAYIIERDAQPDKFGSIPLAMWWAVVTLSTTGYGDEIPQSFAGRVLAGLVMMSGIGIFALWAGILATGFYEEVRHQDFVRNWQLVAAVPLFQKLGSAALIEIVRALRPRVVPAGAIICRKGETGDQMFFIVEGRVNVATPNPVELGSGSFFGEMALISGEPRSATVSAATEVSLLSLYSADFQMLSSSSPEIADIIRKTALERRGTTPTP
;
A
#
# COMPACT_ATOMS: atom_id res chain seq x y z
N MET A 1 29.48 -3.07 2.03
CA MET A 1 28.99 -1.67 2.12
C MET A 1 28.48 -1.29 0.75
N SER A 2 27.20 -1.52 0.48
CA SER A 2 26.59 -1.40 -0.85
C SER A 2 25.30 -0.59 -0.74
N ALA A 3 25.11 0.29 -1.71
CA ALA A 3 24.20 1.43 -1.68
C ALA A 3 22.77 1.04 -1.29
N LEU A 4 22.32 1.60 -0.17
CA LEU A 4 20.90 1.73 0.14
C LEU A 4 20.22 2.48 -1.01
N PRO A 5 19.03 2.05 -1.48
CA PRO A 5 18.31 2.77 -2.52
C PRO A 5 17.99 4.18 -2.01
N PHE A 6 18.68 5.19 -2.55
CA PHE A 6 18.55 6.61 -2.16
C PHE A 6 17.08 7.09 -2.16
N SER A 7 16.22 6.48 -2.99
CA SER A 7 14.78 6.75 -3.01
C SER A 7 14.05 6.32 -1.73
N LYS A 8 14.37 5.15 -1.15
CA LYS A 8 13.81 4.70 0.14
C LYS A 8 14.36 5.51 1.31
N ILE A 9 15.63 5.94 1.23
CA ILE A 9 16.24 6.78 2.26
C ILE A 9 15.53 8.14 2.34
N SER A 10 15.23 8.79 1.20
CA SER A 10 14.54 10.10 1.21
C SER A 10 13.09 10.02 1.70
N ALA A 11 12.36 8.93 1.39
CA ALA A 11 10.98 8.73 1.84
C ALA A 11 10.92 8.48 3.36
N SER A 12 11.84 7.65 3.87
CA SER A 12 11.98 7.42 5.31
C SER A 12 12.42 8.68 6.05
N LEU A 13 13.31 9.48 5.45
CA LEU A 13 13.77 10.75 6.03
C LEU A 13 12.63 11.78 6.12
N ASN A 14 11.82 11.93 5.06
CA ASN A 14 10.66 12.83 5.10
C ASN A 14 9.67 12.43 6.21
N THR A 15 9.35 11.14 6.30
CA THR A 15 8.44 10.65 7.33
C THR A 15 8.97 10.91 8.74
N LEU A 16 10.29 10.74 8.93
CA LEU A 16 10.96 11.06 10.20
C LEU A 16 10.89 12.56 10.53
N LEU A 17 11.17 13.43 9.55
CA LEU A 17 11.09 14.89 9.73
C LEU A 17 9.66 15.34 10.07
N VAL A 18 8.64 14.74 9.45
CA VAL A 18 7.23 14.99 9.79
C VAL A 18 6.95 14.59 11.23
N ALA A 19 7.35 13.37 11.64
CA ALA A 19 7.12 12.90 13.00
C ALA A 19 7.76 13.80 14.05
N ILE A 20 9.03 14.19 13.84
CA ILE A 20 9.75 15.12 14.72
C ILE A 20 9.08 16.50 14.71
N GLY A 21 8.71 17.02 13.54
CA GLY A 21 8.06 18.32 13.41
C GLY A 21 6.72 18.38 14.15
N LEU A 22 5.87 17.39 13.98
CA LEU A 22 4.56 17.34 14.65
C LEU A 22 4.69 17.12 16.17
N ALA A 23 5.65 16.31 16.62
CA ALA A 23 5.95 16.18 18.04
C ALA A 23 6.44 17.50 18.63
N THR A 24 7.21 18.28 17.86
CA THR A 24 7.68 19.61 18.26
C THR A 24 6.51 20.61 18.36
N VAL A 25 5.56 20.56 17.41
CA VAL A 25 4.32 21.35 17.49
C VAL A 25 3.53 21.00 18.74
N ALA A 26 3.32 19.72 19.01
CA ALA A 26 2.63 19.27 20.22
C ALA A 26 3.35 19.75 21.49
N ALA A 27 4.67 19.62 21.54
CA ALA A 27 5.47 20.09 22.67
C ALA A 27 5.32 21.59 22.90
N LEU A 28 5.26 22.43 21.85
CA LEU A 28 5.08 23.88 21.94
C LEU A 28 3.74 24.31 22.53
N THR A 29 2.74 23.42 22.55
CA THR A 29 1.43 23.69 23.18
C THR A 29 1.43 23.46 24.70
N ALA A 30 2.49 22.87 25.26
CA ALA A 30 2.57 22.61 26.70
C ALA A 30 2.66 23.93 27.50
N PRO A 31 1.93 24.05 28.63
CA PRO A 31 1.83 25.30 29.39
C PRO A 31 3.13 25.70 30.12
N ASP A 32 3.97 24.74 30.53
CA ASP A 32 5.10 24.96 31.44
C ASP A 32 6.49 24.98 30.75
N LEU A 33 6.57 25.52 29.53
CA LEU A 33 7.84 25.59 28.80
C LEU A 33 8.67 26.81 29.20
N THR A 34 9.93 26.57 29.60
CA THR A 34 10.93 27.63 29.69
C THR A 34 11.17 28.27 28.32
N GLU A 35 11.37 29.60 28.28
CA GLU A 35 11.69 30.35 27.05
C GLU A 35 12.85 29.76 26.23
N ARG A 36 13.88 29.25 26.92
CA ARG A 36 15.01 28.56 26.27
C ARG A 36 14.57 27.31 25.50
N THR A 37 13.71 26.49 26.10
CA THR A 37 13.19 25.26 25.47
C THR A 37 12.27 25.60 24.31
N ARG A 38 11.40 26.60 24.47
CA ARG A 38 10.54 27.09 23.38
C ARG A 38 11.37 27.53 22.17
N LEU A 39 12.42 28.33 22.38
CA LEU A 39 13.29 28.79 21.29
C LEU A 39 14.00 27.63 20.58
N ILE A 40 14.49 26.62 21.33
CA ILE A 40 15.09 25.42 20.74
C ILE A 40 14.09 24.68 19.82
N LEU A 41 12.85 24.53 20.27
CA LEU A 41 11.78 23.89 19.49
C LEU A 41 11.40 24.72 18.24
N GLU A 42 11.33 26.04 18.35
CA GLU A 42 11.11 26.94 17.20
C GLU A 42 12.24 26.84 16.17
N VAL A 43 13.50 26.81 16.62
CA VAL A 43 14.67 26.63 15.75
C VAL A 43 14.65 25.26 15.06
N LEU A 44 14.22 24.22 15.77
CA LEU A 44 14.04 22.88 15.20
C LEU A 44 12.99 22.88 14.09
N LEU A 45 11.83 23.53 14.30
CA LEU A 45 10.81 23.69 13.25
C LEU A 45 11.33 24.47 12.05
N ALA A 46 12.08 25.54 12.28
CA ALA A 46 12.70 26.32 11.20
C ALA A 46 13.72 25.48 10.40
N GLY A 47 14.48 24.61 11.08
CA GLY A 47 15.39 23.66 10.44
C GLY A 47 14.67 22.63 9.56
N ILE A 48 13.56 22.07 10.04
CA ILE A 48 12.70 21.16 9.26
C ILE A 48 12.09 21.88 8.06
N TRP A 49 11.60 23.10 8.26
CA TRP A 49 11.06 23.93 7.18
C TRP A 49 12.13 24.21 6.11
N ALA A 50 13.36 24.57 6.51
CA ALA A 50 14.47 24.79 5.58
C ALA A 50 14.79 23.53 4.76
N ALA A 51 14.75 22.34 5.38
CA ALA A 51 14.90 21.08 4.66
C ALA A 51 13.78 20.88 3.61
N TYR A 52 12.53 21.24 3.93
CA TYR A 52 11.43 21.19 2.96
C TYR A 52 11.52 22.24 1.85
N VAL A 53 12.09 23.41 2.12
CA VAL A 53 12.41 24.41 1.08
C VAL A 53 13.44 23.87 0.11
N LEU A 54 14.54 23.28 0.62
CA LEU A 54 15.56 22.66 -0.23
C LEU A 54 14.95 21.55 -1.10
N GLN A 55 14.09 20.71 -0.53
CA GLN A 55 13.37 19.66 -1.26
C GLN A 55 12.40 20.21 -2.32
N LEU A 56 11.70 21.31 -2.03
CA LEU A 56 10.83 21.98 -3.01
C LEU A 56 11.66 22.52 -4.18
N ILE A 57 12.80 23.15 -3.91
CA ILE A 57 13.73 23.66 -4.93
C ILE A 57 14.22 22.51 -5.83
N GLU A 58 14.66 21.40 -5.24
CA GLU A 58 15.09 20.21 -5.99
C GLU A 58 13.96 19.69 -6.90
N THR A 59 12.73 19.63 -6.38
CA THR A 59 11.55 19.17 -7.12
C THR A 59 11.24 20.07 -8.32
N LEU A 60 11.32 21.40 -8.16
CA LEU A 60 11.10 22.38 -9.22
C LEU A 60 12.20 22.32 -10.30
N ILE A 61 13.46 22.15 -9.91
CA ILE A 61 14.60 21.99 -10.84
C ILE A 61 14.41 20.74 -11.69
N MET A 62 14.09 19.60 -11.06
CA MET A 62 13.87 18.33 -11.78
C MET A 62 12.65 18.39 -12.72
N GLN A 63 11.61 19.15 -12.36
CA GLN A 63 10.43 19.33 -13.21
C GLN A 63 10.76 20.06 -14.51
N ARG A 64 11.63 21.10 -14.45
CA ARG A 64 12.10 21.83 -15.62
C ARG A 64 12.85 20.93 -16.62
N ALA A 65 13.43 19.82 -16.14
CA ALA A 65 14.18 18.88 -16.95
C ALA A 65 13.34 17.73 -17.57
N ARG A 66 12.16 17.36 -17.02
CA ARG A 66 11.45 16.12 -17.39
C ARG A 66 9.95 16.24 -17.68
N GLY A 67 9.40 17.45 -17.78
CA GLY A 67 7.98 17.66 -18.16
C GLY A 67 6.98 17.37 -17.04
N VAL A 68 5.79 17.97 -17.15
CA VAL A 68 4.84 18.20 -16.04
C VAL A 68 3.91 17.00 -15.74
N ARG A 69 3.77 16.06 -16.68
CA ARG A 69 2.65 15.11 -16.69
C ARG A 69 2.90 13.94 -15.73
N GLY A 70 2.51 14.14 -14.46
CA GLY A 70 2.48 13.07 -13.45
C GLY A 70 2.82 13.46 -12.01
N ARG A 71 3.29 14.70 -11.75
CA ARG A 71 3.76 15.12 -10.40
C ARG A 71 2.93 16.21 -9.71
N VAL A 72 1.72 16.50 -10.19
CA VAL A 72 0.88 17.59 -9.64
C VAL A 72 0.64 17.44 -8.14
N LEU A 73 0.33 16.23 -7.68
CA LEU A 73 0.12 15.97 -6.24
C LEU A 73 1.39 16.20 -5.41
N GLU A 74 2.54 15.73 -5.90
CA GLU A 74 3.83 15.89 -5.20
C GLU A 74 4.21 17.35 -5.03
N ILE A 75 4.07 18.14 -6.11
CA ILE A 75 4.35 19.58 -6.11
C ILE A 75 3.39 20.31 -5.19
N THR A 76 2.09 19.97 -5.24
CA THR A 76 1.08 20.62 -4.40
C THR A 76 1.38 20.42 -2.92
N VAL A 77 1.77 19.20 -2.52
CA VAL A 77 2.17 18.90 -1.14
C VAL A 77 3.44 19.67 -0.74
N ASP A 78 4.44 19.73 -1.62
CA ASP A 78 5.69 20.46 -1.34
C ASP A 78 5.47 21.97 -1.21
N VAL A 79 4.64 22.56 -2.08
CA VAL A 79 4.29 23.98 -2.04
C VAL A 79 3.51 24.30 -0.77
N LEU A 80 2.45 23.54 -0.45
CA LEU A 80 1.66 23.78 0.75
C LEU A 80 2.49 23.65 2.03
N ALA A 81 3.40 22.68 2.08
CA ALA A 81 4.26 22.46 3.24
C ALA A 81 5.23 23.62 3.53
N VAL A 82 5.55 24.44 2.54
CA VAL A 82 6.42 25.61 2.69
C VAL A 82 5.60 26.88 2.86
N LEU A 83 4.58 27.07 2.02
CA LEU A 83 3.80 28.30 1.95
C LEU A 83 2.93 28.52 3.19
N VAL A 84 2.30 27.46 3.71
CA VAL A 84 1.38 27.56 4.85
C VAL A 84 2.11 28.00 6.13
N PRO A 85 3.26 27.42 6.52
CA PRO A 85 4.04 27.92 7.66
C PRO A 85 4.59 29.34 7.46
N VAL A 86 5.00 29.71 6.25
CA VAL A 86 5.49 31.08 5.96
C VAL A 86 4.37 32.11 6.09
N ALA A 87 3.19 31.80 5.53
CA ALA A 87 2.03 32.67 5.69
C ALA A 87 1.65 32.81 7.17
N ALA A 88 1.69 31.72 7.93
CA ALA A 88 1.43 31.76 9.37
C ALA A 88 2.46 32.63 10.11
N PHE A 89 3.74 32.54 9.77
CA PHE A 89 4.78 33.39 10.37
C PHE A 89 4.56 34.89 10.11
N LEU A 90 3.99 35.26 8.95
CA LEU A 90 3.74 36.66 8.59
C LEU A 90 2.42 37.23 9.13
N PHE A 91 1.37 36.40 9.19
CA PHE A 91 0.00 36.87 9.47
C PHE A 91 -0.56 36.41 10.82
N VAL A 92 0.06 35.44 11.49
CA VAL A 92 -0.42 34.86 12.76
C VAL A 92 0.52 35.22 13.90
N GLY A 93 -0.04 35.40 15.11
CA GLY A 93 0.75 35.66 16.31
C GLY A 93 1.71 34.51 16.63
N ARG A 94 2.83 34.86 17.29
CA ARG A 94 3.92 33.92 17.64
C ARG A 94 3.44 32.67 18.40
N ARG A 95 2.35 32.77 19.16
CA ARG A 95 1.78 31.66 19.93
C ARG A 95 1.21 30.54 19.05
N ASP A 96 0.54 30.90 17.95
CA ASP A 96 -0.29 29.97 17.18
C ASP A 96 0.32 29.62 15.80
N GLN A 97 1.38 30.32 15.38
CA GLN A 97 2.06 30.08 14.11
C GLN A 97 2.52 28.62 13.92
N SER A 98 2.93 27.94 15.00
CA SER A 98 3.43 26.56 14.95
C SER A 98 2.34 25.55 14.61
N LEU A 99 1.07 25.86 14.88
CA LEU A 99 -0.06 24.97 14.56
C LEU A 99 -0.21 24.76 13.04
N TYR A 100 0.18 25.75 12.24
CA TYR A 100 0.13 25.67 10.78
C TYR A 100 1.18 24.72 10.20
N CYS A 101 2.19 24.33 10.97
CA CYS A 101 3.11 23.24 10.60
C CYS A 101 2.41 21.86 10.59
N ALA A 102 1.18 21.75 11.10
CA ALA A 102 0.37 20.53 10.96
C ALA A 102 0.12 20.14 9.49
N ILE A 103 0.24 21.08 8.55
CA ILE A 103 0.19 20.80 7.10
C ILE A 103 1.21 19.74 6.67
N TRP A 104 2.30 19.57 7.43
CA TRP A 104 3.31 18.54 7.17
C TRP A 104 2.77 17.10 7.33
N LEU A 105 1.58 16.90 7.92
CA LEU A 105 0.84 15.62 7.87
C LEU A 105 0.58 15.14 6.43
N LEU A 106 0.60 16.03 5.44
CA LEU A 106 0.44 15.69 4.04
C LEU A 106 1.74 15.19 3.39
N LYS A 107 2.91 15.48 3.96
CA LYS A 107 4.22 15.10 3.38
C LYS A 107 4.39 13.58 3.18
N PRO A 108 3.90 12.67 4.05
CA PRO A 108 3.94 11.23 3.79
C PRO A 108 3.07 10.79 2.59
N LEU A 109 2.10 11.61 2.15
CA LEU A 109 1.33 11.35 0.94
C LEU A 109 2.21 11.49 -0.32
N ARG A 110 3.26 12.33 -0.25
CA ARG A 110 4.20 12.57 -1.35
C ARG A 110 4.94 11.29 -1.70
N GLY A 111 4.84 10.86 -2.96
CA GLY A 111 5.52 9.67 -3.48
C GLY A 111 4.97 8.34 -2.95
N SER A 112 3.98 8.33 -2.06
CA SER A 112 3.40 7.09 -1.54
C SER A 112 2.67 6.32 -2.64
N THR A 113 3.04 5.05 -2.81
CA THR A 113 2.34 4.11 -3.68
C THR A 113 0.98 3.75 -3.10
N PHE A 114 0.89 3.61 -1.76
CA PHE A 114 -0.33 3.25 -1.06
C PHE A 114 -1.44 4.30 -1.23
N PHE A 115 -1.15 5.59 -1.05
CA PHE A 115 -2.19 6.61 -1.18
C PHE A 115 -2.69 6.79 -2.62
N ARG A 116 -1.83 6.56 -3.62
CA ARG A 116 -2.26 6.49 -5.02
C ARG A 116 -3.17 5.29 -5.27
N LEU A 117 -2.86 4.14 -4.68
CA LEU A 117 -3.70 2.95 -4.73
C LEU A 117 -5.06 3.22 -4.08
N LEU A 118 -5.06 3.73 -2.84
CA LEU A 118 -6.28 4.10 -2.12
C LEU A 118 -7.14 5.08 -2.91
N GLY A 119 -6.54 6.13 -3.51
CA GLY A 119 -7.27 7.09 -4.34
C GLY A 119 -7.95 6.45 -5.56
N LYS A 120 -7.27 5.53 -6.25
CA LYS A 120 -7.87 4.78 -7.38
C LYS A 120 -9.04 3.91 -6.92
N VAL A 121 -8.86 3.16 -5.83
CA VAL A 121 -9.92 2.31 -5.26
C VAL A 121 -11.13 3.15 -4.87
N LEU A 122 -10.92 4.29 -4.19
CA LEU A 122 -12.00 5.21 -3.83
C LEU A 122 -12.74 5.76 -5.06
N THR A 123 -12.03 6.14 -6.12
CA THR A 123 -12.69 6.63 -7.36
C THR A 123 -13.46 5.53 -8.08
N LYS A 124 -12.97 4.29 -8.08
CA LYS A 124 -13.60 3.15 -8.72
C LYS A 124 -14.86 2.71 -7.95
N GLU A 125 -14.76 2.63 -6.62
CA GLU A 125 -15.84 2.20 -5.73
C GLU A 125 -16.73 3.35 -5.24
N ALA A 126 -16.55 4.57 -5.76
CA ALA A 126 -17.24 5.77 -5.27
C ALA A 126 -18.76 5.60 -5.24
N HIS A 127 -19.36 5.02 -6.28
CA HIS A 127 -20.80 4.81 -6.35
C HIS A 127 -21.30 3.88 -5.24
N ASN A 128 -20.59 2.77 -4.97
CA ASN A 128 -20.93 1.83 -3.91
C ASN A 128 -20.77 2.47 -2.53
N LEU A 129 -19.67 3.22 -2.32
CA LEU A 129 -19.41 3.93 -1.07
C LEU A 129 -20.45 5.01 -0.80
N ILE A 130 -20.85 5.79 -1.81
CA ILE A 130 -21.93 6.79 -1.68
C ILE A 130 -23.25 6.10 -1.30
N GLY A 131 -23.57 4.95 -1.92
CA GLY A 131 -24.76 4.17 -1.59
C GLY A 131 -24.79 3.73 -0.12
N VAL A 132 -23.71 3.12 0.36
CA VAL A 132 -23.63 2.68 1.77
C VAL A 132 -23.60 3.86 2.74
N THR A 133 -22.94 4.97 2.39
CA THR A 133 -22.97 6.21 3.18
C THR A 133 -24.39 6.78 3.29
N SER A 134 -25.16 6.72 2.20
CA SER A 134 -26.54 7.19 2.19
C SER A 134 -27.43 6.32 3.09
N ILE A 135 -27.28 5.00 3.03
CA ILE A 135 -27.96 4.05 3.93
C ILE A 135 -27.58 4.34 5.39
N PHE A 136 -26.30 4.55 5.67
CA PHE A 136 -25.82 4.95 7.01
C PHE A 136 -26.53 6.22 7.50
N GLY A 137 -26.59 7.27 6.67
CA GLY A 137 -27.27 8.52 7.01
C GLY A 137 -28.76 8.35 7.28
N ILE A 138 -29.46 7.53 6.48
CA ILE A 138 -30.89 7.22 6.67
C ILE A 138 -31.11 6.48 8.00
N VAL A 139 -30.32 5.45 8.28
CA VAL A 139 -30.43 4.66 9.52
C VAL A 139 -30.07 5.51 10.74
N LEU A 140 -29.02 6.31 10.65
CA LEU A 140 -28.59 7.22 11.71
C LEU A 140 -29.67 8.24 12.05
N PHE A 141 -30.22 8.92 11.04
CA PHE A 141 -31.27 9.91 11.27
C PHE A 141 -32.57 9.26 11.77
N GLY A 142 -32.94 8.10 11.21
CA GLY A 142 -34.09 7.32 11.68
C GLY A 142 -33.95 6.86 13.12
N ALA A 143 -32.77 6.38 13.52
CA ALA A 143 -32.47 5.98 14.90
C ALA A 143 -32.53 7.16 15.87
N ALA A 144 -31.94 8.30 15.49
CA ALA A 144 -31.97 9.53 16.29
C ALA A 144 -33.41 10.06 16.48
N LEU A 145 -34.21 10.06 15.40
CA LEU A 145 -35.61 10.48 15.46
C LEU A 145 -36.43 9.55 16.35
N ALA A 146 -36.26 8.23 16.23
CA ALA A 146 -36.94 7.27 17.07
C ALA A 146 -36.56 7.41 18.55
N ALA A 147 -35.27 7.58 18.85
CA ALA A 147 -34.80 7.79 20.22
C ALA A 147 -35.35 9.09 20.82
N TYR A 148 -35.38 10.18 20.05
CA TYR A 148 -36.00 11.43 20.47
C TYR A 148 -37.48 11.25 20.81
N ILE A 149 -38.26 10.58 19.95
CA ILE A 149 -39.70 10.35 20.20
C ILE A 149 -39.92 9.52 21.47
N ILE A 150 -39.06 8.55 21.76
CA ILE A 150 -39.21 7.62 22.87
C ILE A 150 -38.72 8.20 24.20
N GLU A 151 -37.56 8.87 24.22
CA GLU A 151 -36.86 9.23 25.46
C GLU A 151 -36.95 10.73 25.81
N ARG A 152 -37.47 11.61 24.94
CA ARG A 152 -37.50 13.07 25.21
C ARG A 152 -38.17 13.46 26.53
N ASP A 153 -39.22 12.74 26.93
CA ASP A 153 -39.99 13.04 28.14
C ASP A 153 -39.30 12.48 29.39
N ALA A 154 -38.57 11.36 29.26
CA ALA A 154 -37.83 10.73 30.35
C ALA A 154 -36.44 11.34 30.56
N GLN A 155 -35.81 11.83 29.50
CA GLN A 155 -34.44 12.34 29.48
C GLN A 155 -34.32 13.60 28.60
N PRO A 156 -34.92 14.74 29.00
CA PRO A 156 -34.88 15.96 28.20
C PRO A 156 -33.46 16.51 28.00
N ASP A 157 -32.55 16.33 28.97
CA ASP A 157 -31.17 16.83 28.85
C ASP A 157 -30.31 16.02 27.87
N LYS A 158 -30.69 14.77 27.56
CA LYS A 158 -29.93 13.84 26.70
C LYS A 158 -30.61 13.56 25.36
N PHE A 159 -31.93 13.41 25.37
CA PHE A 159 -32.74 13.11 24.18
C PHE A 159 -33.76 14.22 23.87
N GLY A 160 -33.59 15.42 24.43
CA GLY A 160 -34.50 16.56 24.20
C GLY A 160 -34.36 17.27 22.86
N SER A 161 -33.40 16.87 22.01
CA SER A 161 -33.31 17.34 20.64
C SER A 161 -32.76 16.27 19.69
N ILE A 162 -33.08 16.37 18.40
CA ILE A 162 -32.60 15.43 17.39
C ILE A 162 -31.06 15.41 17.31
N PRO A 163 -30.33 16.55 17.33
CA PRO A 163 -28.87 16.53 17.31
C PRO A 163 -28.23 15.78 18.50
N LEU A 164 -28.81 15.89 19.70
CA LEU A 164 -28.34 15.13 20.86
C LEU A 164 -28.57 13.63 20.66
N ALA A 165 -29.77 13.25 20.20
CA ALA A 165 -30.07 11.86 19.86
C ALA A 165 -29.20 11.32 18.70
N MET A 166 -28.76 12.19 17.78
CA MET A 166 -27.82 11.84 16.70
C MET A 166 -26.43 11.50 17.25
N TRP A 167 -25.96 12.18 18.30
CA TRP A 167 -24.70 11.83 18.98
C TRP A 167 -24.77 10.40 19.51
N TRP A 168 -25.81 10.08 20.28
CA TRP A 168 -26.08 8.72 20.75
C TRP A 168 -26.18 7.71 19.59
N ALA A 169 -26.91 8.06 18.52
CA ALA A 169 -27.10 7.18 17.37
C ALA A 169 -25.77 6.89 16.65
N VAL A 170 -24.92 7.90 16.45
CA VAL A 170 -23.57 7.73 15.88
C VAL A 170 -22.76 6.78 16.76
N VAL A 171 -22.66 7.05 18.06
CA VAL A 171 -21.87 6.27 19.03
C VAL A 171 -22.32 4.81 19.10
N THR A 172 -23.63 4.57 19.01
CA THR A 172 -24.23 3.22 19.05
C THR A 172 -24.04 2.50 17.71
N LEU A 173 -24.27 3.19 16.59
CA LEU A 173 -24.18 2.64 15.23
C LEU A 173 -22.72 2.37 14.83
N SER A 174 -21.76 3.16 15.34
CA SER A 174 -20.32 2.97 15.16
C SER A 174 -19.69 1.97 16.11
N THR A 175 -20.49 1.21 16.86
CA THR A 175 -20.03 0.19 17.82
C THR A 175 -19.10 0.74 18.91
N THR A 176 -19.14 2.05 19.19
CA THR A 176 -18.22 2.72 20.11
C THR A 176 -18.71 2.62 21.56
N GLY A 177 -19.97 2.99 21.82
CA GLY A 177 -20.61 2.82 23.13
C GLY A 177 -19.90 3.55 24.29
N TYR A 178 -19.79 4.88 24.22
CA TYR A 178 -19.19 5.67 25.32
C TYR A 178 -19.90 5.53 26.67
N GLY A 179 -21.21 5.24 26.65
CA GLY A 179 -22.01 5.02 27.86
C GLY A 179 -22.40 6.31 28.60
N ASP A 180 -22.18 7.46 27.99
CA ASP A 180 -22.60 8.80 28.43
C ASP A 180 -24.13 8.98 28.35
N GLU A 181 -24.72 8.52 27.24
CA GLU A 181 -26.16 8.63 26.97
C GLU A 181 -26.71 7.24 26.62
N ILE A 182 -27.68 6.74 27.41
CA ILE A 182 -28.25 5.40 27.24
C ILE A 182 -29.77 5.48 27.46
N PRO A 183 -30.59 4.88 26.57
CA PRO A 183 -32.03 4.80 26.77
C PRO A 183 -32.42 4.08 28.06
N GLN A 184 -33.38 4.64 28.79
CA GLN A 184 -33.86 4.06 30.04
C GLN A 184 -35.12 3.24 29.85
N SER A 185 -35.96 3.59 28.87
CA SER A 185 -37.20 2.86 28.58
C SER A 185 -36.92 1.50 27.95
N PHE A 186 -37.88 0.57 28.11
CA PHE A 186 -37.83 -0.72 27.43
C PHE A 186 -37.78 -0.56 25.90
N ALA A 187 -38.63 0.31 25.34
CA ALA A 187 -38.67 0.58 23.90
C ALA A 187 -37.36 1.16 23.37
N GLY A 188 -36.74 2.08 24.12
CA GLY A 188 -35.45 2.65 23.78
C GLY A 188 -34.31 1.62 23.79
N ARG A 189 -34.33 0.67 24.72
CA ARG A 189 -33.35 -0.43 24.75
C ARG A 189 -33.53 -1.42 23.59
N VAL A 190 -34.78 -1.71 23.20
CA VAL A 190 -35.06 -2.52 22.01
C VAL A 190 -34.56 -1.81 20.76
N LEU A 191 -34.81 -0.50 20.62
CA LEU A 191 -34.28 0.33 19.54
C LEU A 191 -32.74 0.26 19.51
N ALA A 192 -32.08 0.41 20.66
CA ALA A 192 -30.62 0.32 20.75
C ALA A 192 -30.08 -1.00 20.20
N GLY A 193 -30.73 -2.13 20.52
CA GLY A 193 -30.35 -3.44 19.98
C GLY A 193 -30.45 -3.51 18.44
N LEU A 194 -31.52 -2.95 17.87
CA LEU A 194 -31.69 -2.88 16.42
C LEU A 194 -30.64 -1.99 15.75
N VAL A 195 -30.30 -0.85 16.38
CA VAL A 195 -29.27 0.07 15.89
C VAL A 195 -27.90 -0.59 15.91
N MET A 196 -27.55 -1.30 16.99
CA MET A 196 -26.28 -2.05 17.08
C MET A 196 -26.16 -3.11 15.99
N MET A 197 -27.22 -3.91 15.76
CA MET A 197 -27.24 -4.93 14.71
C MET A 197 -27.08 -4.30 13.31
N SER A 198 -27.76 -3.18 13.06
CA SER A 198 -27.66 -2.43 11.80
C SER A 198 -26.26 -1.86 11.58
N GLY A 199 -25.64 -1.33 12.64
CA GLY A 199 -24.29 -0.76 12.61
C GLY A 199 -23.24 -1.75 12.15
N ILE A 200 -23.23 -2.95 12.75
CA ILE A 200 -22.31 -4.02 12.36
C ILE A 200 -22.47 -4.37 10.87
N GLY A 201 -23.72 -4.47 10.39
CA GLY A 201 -23.99 -4.77 8.98
C GLY A 201 -23.49 -3.68 8.03
N ILE A 202 -23.75 -2.41 8.34
CA ILE A 202 -23.34 -1.27 7.49
C ILE A 202 -21.81 -1.12 7.46
N PHE A 203 -21.14 -1.25 8.60
CA PHE A 203 -19.67 -1.20 8.64
C PHE A 203 -19.02 -2.40 7.95
N ALA A 204 -19.62 -3.59 8.03
CA ALA A 204 -19.18 -4.76 7.28
C ALA A 204 -19.26 -4.53 5.76
N LEU A 205 -20.30 -3.85 5.27
CA LEU A 205 -20.40 -3.46 3.86
C LEU A 205 -19.30 -2.46 3.47
N TRP A 206 -19.06 -1.43 4.28
CA TRP A 206 -17.96 -0.47 4.07
C TRP A 206 -16.60 -1.17 3.96
N ALA A 207 -16.29 -2.02 4.94
CA ALA A 207 -15.05 -2.78 4.98
C ALA A 207 -14.94 -3.74 3.78
N GLY A 208 -16.04 -4.42 3.43
CA GLY A 208 -16.12 -5.37 2.32
C GLY A 208 -15.91 -4.73 0.95
N ILE A 209 -16.51 -3.55 0.70
CA ILE A 209 -16.31 -2.80 -0.55
C ILE A 209 -14.86 -2.38 -0.69
N LEU A 210 -14.28 -1.78 0.36
CA LEU A 210 -12.88 -1.36 0.33
C LEU A 210 -11.95 -2.57 0.16
N ALA A 211 -12.16 -3.66 0.90
CA ALA A 211 -11.34 -4.86 0.81
C ALA A 211 -11.37 -5.46 -0.61
N THR A 212 -12.55 -5.57 -1.21
CA THR A 212 -12.73 -6.07 -2.59
C THR A 212 -12.05 -5.14 -3.60
N GLY A 213 -12.27 -3.83 -3.47
CA GLY A 213 -11.66 -2.84 -4.36
C GLY A 213 -10.13 -2.83 -4.28
N PHE A 214 -9.55 -2.93 -3.08
CA PHE A 214 -8.12 -3.09 -2.87
C PHE A 214 -7.59 -4.40 -3.45
N TYR A 215 -8.29 -5.51 -3.22
CA TYR A 215 -7.91 -6.82 -3.74
C TYR A 215 -7.84 -6.81 -5.27
N GLU A 216 -8.84 -6.25 -5.93
CA GLU A 216 -8.89 -6.15 -7.39
C GLU A 216 -7.79 -5.24 -7.97
N GLU A 217 -7.57 -4.06 -7.37
CA GLU A 217 -6.58 -3.11 -7.90
C GLU A 217 -5.13 -3.59 -7.66
N VAL A 218 -4.84 -4.22 -6.52
CA VAL A 218 -3.53 -4.86 -6.28
C VAL A 218 -3.29 -5.95 -7.32
N ARG A 219 -4.29 -6.80 -7.57
CA ARG A 219 -4.20 -7.88 -8.59
C ARG A 219 -4.03 -7.32 -10.01
N HIS A 220 -4.70 -6.21 -10.33
CA HIS A 220 -4.58 -5.56 -11.63
C HIS A 220 -3.17 -4.96 -11.85
N GLN A 221 -2.57 -4.35 -10.82
CA GLN A 221 -1.20 -3.85 -10.89
C GLN A 221 -0.18 -4.97 -11.09
N ASP A 222 -0.38 -6.12 -10.43
CA ASP A 222 0.43 -7.30 -10.68
C ASP A 222 0.28 -7.77 -12.12
N PHE A 223 -0.93 -7.82 -12.68
CA PHE A 223 -1.16 -8.20 -14.08
C PHE A 223 -0.45 -7.26 -15.08
N VAL A 224 -0.60 -5.93 -14.94
CA VAL A 224 0.00 -4.97 -15.89
C VAL A 224 1.53 -5.00 -15.82
N ARG A 225 2.09 -5.07 -14.61
CA ARG A 225 3.54 -5.22 -14.42
C ARG A 225 4.01 -6.54 -15.02
N ASN A 226 3.33 -7.64 -14.74
CA ASN A 226 3.66 -8.95 -15.29
C ASN A 226 3.57 -8.97 -16.82
N TRP A 227 2.59 -8.32 -17.44
CA TRP A 227 2.44 -8.29 -18.90
C TRP A 227 3.66 -7.72 -19.60
N GLN A 228 4.18 -6.58 -19.12
CA GLN A 228 5.39 -5.96 -19.66
C GLN A 228 6.62 -6.87 -19.49
N LEU A 229 6.70 -7.55 -18.35
CA LEU A 229 7.79 -8.47 -18.03
C LEU A 229 7.71 -9.79 -18.81
N VAL A 230 6.50 -10.28 -19.09
CA VAL A 230 6.23 -11.51 -19.87
C VAL A 230 6.56 -11.31 -21.34
N ALA A 231 6.25 -10.14 -21.91
CA ALA A 231 6.61 -9.80 -23.28
C ALA A 231 8.13 -9.82 -23.53
N ALA A 232 8.93 -9.58 -22.48
CA ALA A 232 10.40 -9.61 -22.54
C ALA A 232 10.99 -11.03 -22.57
N VAL A 233 10.23 -12.06 -22.19
CA VAL A 233 10.70 -13.45 -22.21
C VAL A 233 10.34 -14.08 -23.57
N PRO A 234 11.33 -14.44 -24.40
CA PRO A 234 11.07 -14.96 -25.76
C PRO A 234 10.18 -16.22 -25.77
N LEU A 235 10.23 -17.02 -24.69
CA LEU A 235 9.40 -18.21 -24.53
C LEU A 235 7.91 -17.92 -24.63
N PHE A 236 7.45 -16.79 -24.09
CA PHE A 236 6.02 -16.46 -24.02
C PHE A 236 5.47 -15.76 -25.25
N GLN A 237 6.34 -15.34 -26.18
CA GLN A 237 5.91 -14.70 -27.44
C GLN A 237 5.21 -15.68 -28.39
N LYS A 238 5.39 -16.99 -28.18
CA LYS A 238 4.76 -18.04 -28.97
C LYS A 238 3.34 -18.40 -28.51
N LEU A 239 2.87 -17.79 -27.43
CA LEU A 239 1.55 -18.11 -26.86
C LEU A 239 0.42 -17.42 -27.60
N GLY A 240 -0.68 -18.15 -27.77
CA GLY A 240 -1.97 -17.54 -28.09
C GLY A 240 -2.42 -16.57 -26.97
N SER A 241 -3.18 -15.55 -27.36
CA SER A 241 -3.64 -14.47 -26.45
C SER A 241 -4.40 -14.99 -25.23
N ALA A 242 -5.19 -16.06 -25.37
CA ALA A 242 -5.93 -16.66 -24.26
C ALA A 242 -5.00 -17.34 -23.22
N ALA A 243 -4.06 -18.17 -23.68
CA ALA A 243 -3.11 -18.85 -22.79
C ALA A 243 -2.17 -17.86 -22.09
N LEU A 244 -1.76 -16.80 -22.79
CA LEU A 244 -0.95 -15.73 -22.22
C LEU A 244 -1.66 -15.04 -21.05
N ILE A 245 -2.97 -14.79 -21.14
CA ILE A 245 -3.75 -14.18 -20.04
C ILE A 245 -3.75 -15.07 -18.80
N GLU A 246 -3.90 -16.39 -18.95
CA GLU A 246 -3.89 -17.32 -17.82
C GLU A 246 -2.52 -17.35 -17.13
N ILE A 247 -1.44 -17.34 -17.92
CA ILE A 247 -0.07 -17.35 -17.41
C ILE A 247 0.27 -16.08 -16.67
N VAL A 248 -0.05 -14.91 -17.24
CA VAL A 248 0.23 -13.61 -16.62
C VAL A 248 -0.48 -13.50 -15.26
N ARG A 249 -1.64 -14.15 -15.09
CA ARG A 249 -2.38 -14.22 -13.81
C ARG A 249 -1.73 -15.16 -12.79
N ALA A 250 -1.02 -16.19 -13.23
CA ALA A 250 -0.33 -17.14 -12.36
C ALA A 250 1.06 -16.66 -11.92
N LEU A 251 1.72 -15.87 -12.77
CA LEU A 251 3.05 -15.35 -12.49
C LEU A 251 3.03 -14.36 -11.32
N ARG A 252 4.02 -14.47 -10.43
CA ARG A 252 4.21 -13.51 -9.33
C ARG A 252 5.53 -12.77 -9.50
N PRO A 253 5.52 -11.43 -9.52
CA PRO A 253 6.75 -10.64 -9.64
C PRO A 253 7.51 -10.65 -8.31
N ARG A 254 8.83 -10.77 -8.38
CA ARG A 254 9.73 -10.77 -7.22
C ARG A 254 11.01 -10.02 -7.53
N VAL A 255 11.38 -9.05 -6.69
CA VAL A 255 12.66 -8.34 -6.79
C VAL A 255 13.61 -8.90 -5.74
N VAL A 256 14.82 -9.26 -6.17
CA VAL A 256 15.86 -9.85 -5.32
C VAL A 256 17.08 -8.93 -5.34
N PRO A 257 17.59 -8.48 -4.19
CA PRO A 257 18.76 -7.61 -4.14
C PRO A 257 20.05 -8.37 -4.49
N ALA A 258 21.06 -7.65 -4.97
CA ALA A 258 22.37 -8.22 -5.30
C ALA A 258 22.99 -8.96 -4.09
N GLY A 259 23.53 -10.14 -4.36
CA GLY A 259 24.15 -11.03 -3.37
C GLY A 259 23.17 -11.94 -2.62
N ALA A 260 21.86 -11.75 -2.74
CA ALA A 260 20.89 -12.60 -2.06
C ALA A 260 20.76 -13.99 -2.73
N ILE A 261 20.54 -15.02 -1.91
CA ILE A 261 20.28 -16.39 -2.37
C ILE A 261 18.80 -16.51 -2.76
N ILE A 262 18.55 -17.00 -3.97
CA ILE A 262 17.20 -17.20 -4.51
C ILE A 262 16.66 -18.60 -4.16
N CYS A 263 17.49 -19.63 -4.29
CA CYS A 263 17.20 -21.00 -3.83
C CYS A 263 18.50 -21.72 -3.48
N ARG A 264 18.48 -22.65 -2.53
CA ARG A 264 19.66 -23.48 -2.20
C ARG A 264 19.57 -24.87 -2.79
N LYS A 265 20.73 -25.42 -3.17
CA LYS A 265 20.86 -26.83 -3.55
C LYS A 265 20.32 -27.73 -2.44
N GLY A 266 19.53 -28.74 -2.81
CA GLY A 266 18.96 -29.72 -1.88
C GLY A 266 17.66 -29.29 -1.19
N GLU A 267 17.25 -28.02 -1.29
CA GLU A 267 15.91 -27.61 -0.85
C GLU A 267 14.84 -28.14 -1.81
N THR A 268 13.62 -28.36 -1.34
CA THR A 268 12.48 -28.71 -2.21
C THR A 268 12.15 -27.54 -3.14
N GLY A 269 11.94 -27.83 -4.42
CA GLY A 269 11.62 -26.82 -5.43
C GLY A 269 10.16 -26.87 -5.84
N ASP A 270 9.35 -25.93 -5.36
CA ASP A 270 7.90 -25.84 -5.63
C ASP A 270 7.53 -24.83 -6.74
N GLN A 271 8.53 -24.14 -7.30
CA GLN A 271 8.36 -23.07 -8.28
C GLN A 271 9.57 -22.94 -9.22
N MET A 272 9.39 -22.34 -10.37
CA MET A 272 10.46 -21.93 -11.28
C MET A 272 10.46 -20.40 -11.44
N PHE A 273 11.57 -19.85 -11.95
CA PHE A 273 11.77 -18.41 -12.06
C PHE A 273 12.17 -18.02 -13.48
N PHE A 274 11.56 -16.94 -13.98
CA PHE A 274 11.95 -16.26 -15.22
C PHE A 274 12.68 -14.97 -14.88
N ILE A 275 13.82 -14.74 -15.49
CA ILE A 275 14.66 -13.55 -15.27
C ILE A 275 14.21 -12.49 -16.26
N VAL A 276 13.68 -11.40 -15.74
CA VAL A 276 13.25 -10.29 -16.59
C VAL A 276 14.36 -9.27 -16.74
N GLU A 277 14.99 -8.91 -15.63
CA GLU A 277 16.07 -7.93 -15.57
C GLU A 277 17.11 -8.36 -14.54
N GLY A 278 18.38 -8.11 -14.82
CA GLY A 278 19.50 -8.48 -13.95
C GLY A 278 20.14 -9.83 -14.30
N ARG A 279 21.07 -10.26 -13.44
CA ARG A 279 21.89 -11.46 -13.64
C ARG A 279 21.95 -12.31 -12.38
N VAL A 280 21.91 -13.62 -12.54
CA VAL A 280 22.02 -14.61 -11.45
C VAL A 280 23.19 -15.55 -11.71
N ASN A 281 23.82 -16.00 -10.63
CA ASN A 281 24.86 -17.01 -10.65
C ASN A 281 24.30 -18.34 -10.17
N VAL A 282 24.48 -19.39 -10.97
CA VAL A 282 24.07 -20.76 -10.67
C VAL A 282 25.30 -21.55 -10.23
N ALA A 283 25.35 -21.93 -8.95
CA ALA A 283 26.45 -22.66 -8.34
C ALA A 283 26.41 -24.14 -8.72
N THR A 284 27.03 -24.47 -9.85
CA THR A 284 27.34 -25.83 -10.32
C THR A 284 28.86 -26.02 -10.36
N PRO A 285 29.39 -27.24 -10.62
CA PRO A 285 30.84 -27.45 -10.75
C PRO A 285 31.50 -26.52 -11.78
N ASN A 286 30.78 -26.14 -12.83
CA ASN A 286 31.15 -25.09 -13.77
C ASN A 286 30.12 -23.95 -13.66
N PRO A 287 30.37 -22.91 -12.84
CA PRO A 287 29.39 -21.86 -12.58
C PRO A 287 28.85 -21.22 -13.86
N VAL A 288 27.52 -21.11 -13.96
CA VAL A 288 26.82 -20.53 -15.11
C VAL A 288 26.14 -19.24 -14.67
N GLU A 289 26.34 -18.16 -15.43
CA GLU A 289 25.63 -16.90 -15.25
C GLU A 289 24.44 -16.83 -16.22
N LEU A 290 23.26 -16.55 -15.68
CA LEU A 290 22.03 -16.40 -16.47
C LEU A 290 21.57 -14.94 -16.41
N GLY A 291 21.26 -14.37 -17.58
CA GLY A 291 20.78 -13.00 -17.73
C GLY A 291 19.29 -12.91 -18.09
N SER A 292 18.84 -11.69 -18.38
CA SER A 292 17.49 -11.37 -18.82
C SER A 292 17.00 -12.26 -19.97
N GLY A 293 15.72 -12.66 -19.91
CA GLY A 293 15.07 -13.57 -20.86
C GLY A 293 15.31 -15.06 -20.55
N SER A 294 16.24 -15.39 -19.66
CA SER A 294 16.49 -16.78 -19.22
C SER A 294 15.57 -17.20 -18.08
N PHE A 295 15.49 -18.51 -17.81
CA PHE A 295 14.74 -19.06 -16.68
C PHE A 295 15.51 -20.18 -15.98
N PHE A 296 15.13 -20.51 -14.75
CA PHE A 296 15.72 -21.60 -13.96
C PHE A 296 14.74 -22.20 -12.95
N GLY A 297 15.04 -23.41 -12.48
CA GLY A 297 14.23 -24.12 -11.48
C GLY A 297 13.20 -25.09 -12.07
N GLU A 298 13.08 -25.15 -13.39
CA GLU A 298 12.24 -26.08 -14.14
C GLU A 298 12.59 -27.55 -13.86
N MET A 299 13.87 -27.85 -13.60
CA MET A 299 14.33 -29.21 -13.34
C MET A 299 13.60 -29.81 -12.13
N ALA A 300 13.56 -29.07 -11.02
CA ALA A 300 12.90 -29.52 -9.79
C ALA A 300 11.38 -29.69 -9.97
N LEU A 301 10.75 -28.83 -10.79
CA LEU A 301 9.32 -28.95 -11.09
C LEU A 301 8.98 -30.18 -11.93
N ILE A 302 9.82 -30.51 -12.92
CA ILE A 302 9.58 -31.62 -13.85
C ILE A 302 9.97 -32.96 -13.24
N SER A 303 11.11 -33.02 -12.53
CA SER A 303 11.60 -34.27 -11.96
C SER A 303 11.01 -34.60 -10.59
N GLY A 304 10.49 -33.60 -9.88
CA GLY A 304 10.11 -33.73 -8.47
C GLY A 304 11.31 -33.86 -7.53
N GLU A 305 12.54 -33.72 -8.04
CA GLU A 305 13.76 -33.79 -7.22
C GLU A 305 14.04 -32.44 -6.53
N PRO A 306 14.82 -32.44 -5.43
CA PRO A 306 15.30 -31.20 -4.82
C PRO A 306 16.11 -30.32 -5.79
N ARG A 307 16.27 -29.04 -5.45
CA ARG A 307 17.04 -28.07 -6.25
C ARG A 307 18.44 -28.60 -6.57
N SER A 308 18.78 -28.60 -7.86
CA SER A 308 20.05 -29.11 -8.39
C SER A 308 21.25 -28.21 -8.05
N ALA A 309 21.03 -26.91 -7.87
CA ALA A 309 22.07 -25.92 -7.61
C ALA A 309 21.57 -24.79 -6.69
N THR A 310 22.52 -24.14 -6.01
CA THR A 310 22.24 -22.88 -5.30
C THR A 310 22.29 -21.75 -6.33
N VAL A 311 21.25 -20.92 -6.37
CA VAL A 311 21.18 -19.77 -7.27
C VAL A 311 21.22 -18.49 -6.44
N SER A 312 22.11 -17.57 -6.79
CA SER A 312 22.24 -16.27 -6.12
C SER A 312 22.16 -15.12 -7.11
N ALA A 313 21.67 -13.97 -6.65
CA ALA A 313 21.58 -12.76 -7.44
C ALA A 313 22.97 -12.12 -7.59
N ALA A 314 23.46 -11.94 -8.81
CA ALA A 314 24.72 -11.24 -9.09
C ALA A 314 24.51 -9.71 -9.08
N THR A 315 23.38 -9.25 -9.62
CA THR A 315 22.91 -7.87 -9.54
C THR A 315 21.60 -7.79 -8.77
N GLU A 316 20.96 -6.62 -8.67
CA GLU A 316 19.52 -6.60 -8.39
C GLU A 316 18.80 -7.31 -9.55
N VAL A 317 17.89 -8.23 -9.23
CA VAL A 317 17.22 -9.09 -10.22
C VAL A 317 15.71 -8.97 -10.08
N SER A 318 15.05 -8.70 -11.20
CA SER A 318 13.60 -8.77 -11.33
C SER A 318 13.21 -10.13 -11.91
N LEU A 319 12.49 -10.91 -11.11
CA LEU A 319 12.05 -12.27 -11.42
C LEU A 319 10.53 -12.34 -11.55
N LEU A 320 10.06 -13.29 -12.36
CA LEU A 320 8.69 -13.81 -12.29
C LEU A 320 8.75 -15.25 -11.77
N SER A 321 8.02 -15.57 -10.72
CA SER A 321 7.89 -16.94 -10.19
C SER A 321 6.61 -17.60 -10.68
N LEU A 322 6.71 -18.87 -11.08
CA LEU A 322 5.59 -19.74 -11.45
C LEU A 322 5.61 -21.01 -10.60
N TYR A 323 4.53 -21.31 -9.89
CA TYR A 323 4.43 -22.48 -9.03
C TYR A 323 4.16 -23.76 -9.83
N SER A 324 4.47 -24.91 -9.24
CA SER A 324 4.26 -26.23 -9.83
C SER A 324 2.83 -26.46 -10.31
N ALA A 325 1.83 -26.09 -9.48
CA ALA A 325 0.42 -26.26 -9.82
C ALA A 325 0.03 -25.46 -11.07
N ASP A 326 0.49 -24.21 -11.16
CA ASP A 326 0.23 -23.34 -12.31
C ASP A 326 1.00 -23.80 -13.55
N PHE A 327 2.22 -24.34 -13.38
CA PHE A 327 3.01 -24.93 -14.45
C PHE A 327 2.37 -26.19 -15.04
N GLN A 328 1.75 -27.04 -14.20
CA GLN A 328 1.01 -28.22 -14.67
C GLN A 328 -0.22 -27.81 -15.49
N MET A 329 -0.97 -26.80 -15.02
CA MET A 329 -2.12 -26.24 -15.74
C MET A 329 -1.72 -25.60 -17.08
N LEU A 330 -0.57 -24.93 -17.11
CA LEU A 330 0.03 -24.44 -18.35
C LEU A 330 0.38 -25.59 -19.30
N SER A 331 1.02 -26.64 -18.76
CA SER A 331 1.48 -27.77 -19.56
C SER A 331 0.32 -28.51 -20.22
N SER A 332 -0.84 -28.59 -19.57
CA SER A 332 -2.05 -29.15 -20.17
C SER A 332 -2.67 -28.25 -21.22
N SER A 333 -2.59 -26.92 -21.04
CA SER A 333 -3.28 -25.95 -21.90
C SER A 333 -2.47 -25.55 -23.14
N SER A 334 -1.14 -25.70 -23.10
CA SER A 334 -0.24 -25.38 -24.20
C SER A 334 0.94 -26.37 -24.27
N PRO A 335 0.77 -27.52 -24.94
CA PRO A 335 1.81 -28.57 -25.03
C PRO A 335 3.16 -28.07 -25.59
N GLU A 336 3.14 -27.12 -26.53
CA GLU A 336 4.35 -26.58 -27.16
C GLU A 336 5.32 -25.95 -26.14
N ILE A 337 4.81 -25.29 -25.10
CA ILE A 337 5.67 -24.70 -24.05
C ILE A 337 6.22 -25.78 -23.14
N ALA A 338 5.39 -26.74 -22.76
CA ALA A 338 5.82 -27.85 -21.93
C ALA A 338 6.99 -28.58 -22.61
N ASP A 339 6.94 -28.73 -23.93
CA ASP A 339 8.01 -29.34 -24.71
C ASP A 339 9.29 -28.50 -24.74
N ILE A 340 9.19 -27.18 -24.91
CA ILE A 340 10.38 -26.30 -24.84
C ILE A 340 11.04 -26.37 -23.46
N ILE A 341 10.25 -26.22 -22.39
CA ILE A 341 10.77 -26.24 -21.02
C ILE A 341 11.35 -27.62 -20.70
N ARG A 342 10.70 -28.71 -21.14
CA ARG A 342 11.20 -30.09 -20.96
C ARG A 342 12.49 -30.33 -21.72
N LYS A 343 12.60 -29.85 -22.97
CA LYS A 343 13.82 -29.96 -23.77
C LYS A 343 14.98 -29.21 -23.09
N THR A 344 14.76 -27.99 -22.63
CA THR A 344 15.77 -27.22 -21.89
C THR A 344 16.16 -27.91 -20.58
N ALA A 345 15.20 -28.52 -19.86
CA ALA A 345 15.49 -29.28 -18.65
C ALA A 345 16.39 -30.50 -18.93
N LEU A 346 16.18 -31.19 -20.06
CA LEU A 346 17.01 -32.31 -20.50
C LEU A 346 18.43 -31.86 -20.90
N GLU A 347 18.55 -30.76 -21.65
CA GLU A 347 19.85 -30.17 -22.03
C GLU A 347 20.68 -29.82 -20.79
N ARG A 348 20.05 -29.20 -19.77
CA ARG A 348 20.71 -28.81 -18.52
C ARG A 348 21.05 -30.00 -17.61
N ARG A 349 20.23 -31.05 -17.63
CA ARG A 349 20.58 -32.33 -16.98
C ARG A 349 21.84 -32.94 -17.60
N GLY A 350 21.95 -32.94 -18.94
CA GLY A 350 23.11 -33.48 -19.66
C GLY A 350 24.43 -32.75 -19.39
N THR A 351 24.37 -31.47 -18.98
CA THR A 351 25.56 -30.69 -18.58
C THR A 351 25.95 -30.85 -17.11
N THR A 352 25.13 -31.53 -16.31
CA THR A 352 25.43 -31.82 -14.90
C THR A 352 25.96 -33.26 -14.85
N PRO A 353 27.24 -33.52 -14.51
CA PRO A 353 27.72 -34.89 -14.42
C PRO A 353 26.90 -35.63 -13.37
N THR A 354 26.37 -36.80 -13.73
CA THR A 354 25.88 -37.79 -12.77
C THR A 354 27.02 -38.13 -11.80
N PRO A 355 26.73 -38.32 -10.50
CA PRO A 355 27.75 -38.50 -9.47
C PRO A 355 28.64 -39.72 -9.71
#